data_AF-A0A5Q0LPF7-F1
#
_entry.id   AF-A0A5Q0LPF7-F1
#
_cell.length_a   1.000
_cell.length_b   1.000
_cell.length_c   1.000
_cell.angle_alpha   90.00
_cell.angle_beta   90.00
_cell.angle_gamma   90.00
#
_symmetry.space_group_name_H-M   'P 1'
#
loop_
_entity.id
_entity.type
_entity.pdbx_description
1 polymer ?
#
loop_
_entity_poly.entity_id
_entity_poly.type
_entity_poly.pdbx_seq_one_letter_code
_entity_poly.pdbx_strand_id
1 'polypeptide(L)'
;MYEQRPPSVDAPPTCEVPQFPPVRVRGGRYGLRRLTRHRRRAVAAGLAVTAAALVAAGPRAVERARGHPASPASASPSAPPASASSSASSSFPSSPSRSASGAVRGTGGGEMVAAPVRIADAATVRLLRPGDRVDVVASDGRGQGRVVAAGARVSAVPDSGSTEPGALVVLSVPRPAGARLAGAGITSRLAVTLC
;
A
#
# COMPACT_ATOMS: atom_id res chain seq x y z
N MET A 1 20.35 -25.93 72.28
CA MET A 1 20.16 -24.60 71.67
C MET A 1 21.00 -24.55 70.42
N TYR A 2 20.39 -24.69 69.24
CA TYR A 2 21.10 -24.58 67.96
C TYR A 2 20.80 -23.20 67.37
N GLU A 3 21.78 -22.30 67.35
CA GLU A 3 21.70 -21.08 66.54
C GLU A 3 22.11 -21.44 65.10
N GLN A 4 21.10 -21.65 64.25
CA GLN A 4 21.30 -21.75 62.81
C GLN A 4 21.39 -20.33 62.24
N ARG A 5 22.61 -19.91 61.92
CA ARG A 5 22.88 -18.71 61.12
C ARG A 5 22.63 -19.07 59.65
N PRO A 6 21.77 -18.35 58.90
CA PRO A 6 21.51 -18.71 57.50
C PRO A 6 22.76 -18.45 56.64
N PRO A 7 23.02 -19.28 55.61
CA PRO A 7 24.13 -19.07 54.69
C PRO A 7 23.86 -17.80 53.87
N SER A 8 24.76 -16.82 53.98
CA SER A 8 24.77 -15.64 53.13
C SER A 8 24.86 -16.09 51.68
N VAL A 9 23.83 -15.80 50.89
CA VAL A 9 23.79 -16.06 49.45
C VAL A 9 24.91 -15.27 48.79
N ASP A 10 25.84 -16.02 48.22
CA ASP A 10 26.96 -15.54 47.41
C ASP A 10 26.39 -14.89 46.14
N ALA A 11 26.32 -13.56 46.14
CA ALA A 11 25.89 -12.80 44.97
C ALA A 11 27.03 -12.81 43.94
N PRO A 12 26.82 -13.31 42.71
CA PRO A 12 27.87 -13.31 41.71
C PRO A 12 28.31 -11.86 41.41
N PRO A 13 29.60 -11.64 41.10
CA PRO A 13 30.12 -10.30 40.85
C PRO A 13 29.32 -9.61 39.74
N THR A 14 29.03 -8.33 39.94
CA THR A 14 28.29 -7.53 38.96
C THR A 14 29.07 -7.49 37.66
N CYS A 15 28.55 -8.14 36.60
CA CYS A 15 29.11 -8.01 35.26
C CYS A 15 29.06 -6.54 34.85
N GLU A 16 30.21 -5.88 34.80
CA GLU A 16 30.33 -4.55 34.17
C GLU A 16 30.00 -4.71 32.68
N VAL A 17 28.83 -4.20 32.31
CA VAL A 17 28.41 -4.13 30.90
C VAL A 17 29.34 -3.12 30.22
N PRO A 18 30.07 -3.51 29.17
CA PRO A 18 30.91 -2.57 28.43
C PRO A 18 30.07 -1.38 27.97
N GLN A 19 30.57 -0.17 28.16
CA GLN A 19 29.85 1.03 27.76
C GLN A 19 29.70 1.05 26.24
N PHE A 20 28.51 0.75 25.73
CA PHE A 20 28.20 0.82 24.30
C PHE A 20 27.91 2.27 23.92
N PRO A 21 28.80 2.96 23.19
CA PRO A 21 28.48 4.29 22.67
C PRO A 21 27.28 4.17 21.73
N PRO A 22 26.25 5.02 21.89
CA PRO A 22 25.01 4.90 21.13
C PRO A 22 25.28 5.02 19.63
N VAL A 23 24.84 4.02 18.87
CA VAL A 23 24.97 3.99 17.40
C VAL A 23 24.22 5.19 16.82
N ARG A 24 24.97 6.19 16.35
CA ARG A 24 24.45 7.38 15.68
C ARG A 24 24.04 7.00 14.26
N VAL A 25 22.81 6.50 14.10
CA VAL A 25 22.21 6.36 12.78
C VAL A 25 22.04 7.76 12.18
N ARG A 26 22.71 8.05 11.05
CA ARG A 26 22.59 9.32 10.32
C ARG A 26 21.13 9.54 9.89
N GLY A 27 20.37 10.29 10.68
CA GLY A 27 18.98 10.71 10.40
C GLY A 27 18.84 11.77 9.29
N GLY A 28 19.71 11.78 8.28
CA GLY A 28 19.89 12.92 7.38
C GLY A 28 18.85 13.09 6.27
N ARG A 29 17.84 12.22 6.14
CA ARG A 29 16.95 12.22 4.96
C ARG A 29 15.52 12.72 5.20
N TYR A 30 15.13 13.00 6.44
CA TYR A 30 13.81 13.54 6.77
C TYR A 30 13.66 15.05 6.54
N GLY A 31 14.77 15.81 6.56
CA GLY A 31 14.75 17.27 6.35
C GLY A 31 14.38 17.68 4.92
N LEU A 32 14.91 16.96 3.92
CA LEU A 32 14.67 17.22 2.49
C LEU A 32 13.20 17.01 2.10
N ARG A 33 12.53 16.00 2.69
CA ARG A 33 11.08 15.77 2.50
C ARG A 33 10.22 16.90 3.07
N ARG A 34 10.68 17.58 4.12
CA ARG A 34 9.95 18.71 4.72
C ARG A 34 9.95 19.92 3.78
N LEU A 35 11.09 20.21 3.17
CA LEU A 35 11.25 21.34 2.24
C LEU A 35 10.46 21.15 0.95
N THR A 36 10.45 19.94 0.38
CA THR A 36 9.67 19.66 -0.84
C THR A 36 8.16 19.73 -0.59
N ARG A 37 7.71 19.32 0.62
CA ARG A 37 6.29 19.44 1.02
C ARG A 37 5.86 20.91 1.21
N HIS A 38 6.75 21.76 1.71
CA HIS A 38 6.49 23.20 1.84
C HIS A 38 6.45 23.91 0.50
N ARG A 39 7.35 23.57 -0.45
CA ARG A 39 7.31 24.11 -1.82
C ARG A 39 5.99 23.77 -2.54
N ARG A 40 5.53 22.52 -2.43
CA ARG A 40 4.24 22.10 -3.02
C ARG A 40 3.05 22.86 -2.40
N ARG A 41 3.07 23.10 -1.10
CA ARG A 41 2.03 23.87 -0.41
C ARG A 41 2.01 25.34 -0.83
N ALA A 42 3.18 25.97 -1.00
CA ALA A 42 3.27 27.34 -1.49
C ALA A 42 2.72 27.49 -2.92
N VAL A 43 3.06 26.55 -3.82
CA VAL A 43 2.55 26.54 -5.20
C VAL A 43 1.03 26.34 -5.23
N ALA A 44 0.50 25.40 -4.44
CA ALA A 44 -0.94 25.16 -4.35
C ALA A 44 -1.70 26.37 -3.77
N ALA A 45 -1.16 27.02 -2.74
CA ALA A 45 -1.74 28.24 -2.18
C ALA A 45 -1.73 29.38 -3.21
N GLY A 46 -0.65 29.56 -3.95
CA GLY A 46 -0.57 30.54 -5.05
C GLY A 46 -1.65 30.31 -6.09
N LEU A 47 -1.82 29.08 -6.59
CA LEU A 47 -2.89 28.75 -7.55
C LEU A 47 -4.29 28.99 -7.00
N ALA A 48 -4.55 28.63 -5.74
CA ALA A 48 -5.86 28.84 -5.11
C ALA A 48 -6.20 30.34 -5.00
N VAL A 49 -5.21 31.17 -4.65
CA VAL A 49 -5.37 32.63 -4.61
C VAL A 49 -5.66 33.20 -6.00
N THR A 50 -4.96 32.73 -7.05
CA THR A 50 -5.22 33.17 -8.43
C THR A 50 -6.61 32.75 -8.92
N ALA A 51 -7.06 31.53 -8.61
CA ALA A 51 -8.40 31.07 -8.96
C ALA A 51 -9.49 31.86 -8.22
N ALA A 52 -9.29 32.14 -6.93
CA ALA A 52 -10.21 32.96 -6.15
C ALA A 52 -10.27 34.40 -6.68
N ALA A 53 -9.14 34.98 -7.09
CA ALA A 53 -9.10 36.30 -7.72
C ALA A 53 -9.84 36.33 -9.07
N LEU A 54 -9.69 35.30 -9.91
CA LEU A 54 -10.43 35.20 -11.18
C LEU A 54 -11.95 35.05 -10.97
N VAL A 55 -12.37 34.32 -9.92
CA VAL A 55 -13.80 34.21 -9.54
C VAL A 55 -14.32 35.53 -8.97
N ALA A 56 -13.53 36.23 -8.16
CA ALA A 56 -13.91 37.52 -7.60
C ALA A 56 -13.91 38.64 -8.66
N ALA A 57 -13.05 38.56 -9.68
CA ALA A 57 -12.93 39.50 -10.79
C ALA A 57 -13.75 39.07 -12.02
N GLY A 58 -14.63 38.08 -11.89
CA GLY A 58 -15.41 37.52 -13.00
C GLY A 58 -16.17 38.60 -13.80
N PRO A 59 -16.33 38.41 -15.12
CA PRO A 59 -16.97 39.38 -16.01
C PRO A 59 -18.45 39.51 -15.63
N ARG A 60 -18.87 40.74 -15.31
CA ARG A 60 -20.28 41.08 -15.09
C ARG A 60 -20.97 41.23 -16.45
N ALA A 61 -22.08 40.52 -16.59
CA ALA A 61 -23.23 40.78 -17.47
C ALA A 61 -23.03 40.62 -19.00
N VAL A 62 -23.59 39.52 -19.53
CA VAL A 62 -24.67 39.50 -20.54
C VAL A 62 -25.36 38.15 -20.33
N GLU A 63 -26.38 38.02 -19.48
CA GLU A 63 -27.78 38.38 -19.71
C GLU A 63 -28.59 37.10 -19.56
N ARG A 64 -29.46 37.12 -18.55
CA ARG A 64 -30.52 36.15 -18.35
C ARG A 64 -31.47 36.28 -19.54
N ALA A 65 -31.66 35.21 -20.29
CA ALA A 65 -32.83 35.09 -21.14
C ALA A 65 -33.26 33.63 -21.25
N ARG A 66 -34.44 33.35 -20.67
CA ARG A 66 -35.43 32.33 -21.06
C ARG A 66 -34.95 30.88 -21.11
N GLY A 67 -35.50 29.92 -20.38
CA GLY A 67 -36.73 29.90 -19.61
C GLY A 67 -36.90 28.46 -19.11
N HIS A 68 -37.56 28.34 -17.98
CA HIS A 68 -38.18 27.08 -17.54
C HIS A 68 -39.27 26.70 -18.55
N PRO A 69 -39.52 25.41 -18.82
CA PRO A 69 -40.46 24.71 -17.94
C PRO A 69 -40.15 23.22 -17.66
N ALA A 70 -40.57 22.82 -16.46
CA ALA A 70 -41.39 21.65 -16.13
C ALA A 70 -40.86 20.22 -16.40
N SER A 71 -40.78 19.47 -15.29
CA SER A 71 -40.95 18.03 -15.23
C SER A 71 -42.43 17.64 -15.43
N PRO A 72 -42.71 16.45 -15.98
CA PRO A 72 -43.37 15.40 -15.18
C PRO A 72 -42.78 14.00 -15.49
N ALA A 73 -42.55 13.17 -14.47
CA ALA A 73 -43.41 12.07 -14.02
C ALA A 73 -43.21 10.71 -14.75
N SER A 74 -42.86 9.70 -13.94
CA SER A 74 -43.33 8.30 -13.93
C SER A 74 -43.77 7.60 -15.22
N ALA A 75 -43.16 6.44 -15.49
CA ALA A 75 -43.89 5.20 -15.82
C ALA A 75 -42.95 3.98 -15.91
N SER A 76 -43.17 2.98 -15.05
CA SER A 76 -42.84 1.58 -15.31
C SER A 76 -43.85 0.97 -16.29
N PRO A 77 -43.45 -0.05 -17.06
CA PRO A 77 -44.19 -1.33 -17.06
C PRO A 77 -43.23 -2.53 -17.06
N SER A 78 -43.37 -3.50 -16.16
CA SER A 78 -44.25 -4.69 -16.24
C SER A 78 -43.79 -5.76 -17.24
N ALA A 79 -43.35 -6.90 -16.69
CA ALA A 79 -43.20 -8.23 -17.31
C ALA A 79 -44.56 -8.79 -17.82
N PRO A 80 -44.68 -9.90 -18.60
CA PRO A 80 -44.28 -11.30 -18.27
C PRO A 80 -43.99 -12.18 -19.55
N PRO A 81 -44.18 -13.52 -19.63
CA PRO A 81 -44.05 -14.64 -18.68
C PRO A 81 -43.02 -15.72 -19.13
N ALA A 82 -42.85 -16.72 -18.27
CA ALA A 82 -42.08 -17.94 -18.44
C ALA A 82 -42.68 -18.95 -19.45
N SER A 83 -41.84 -19.85 -19.97
CA SER A 83 -42.16 -21.28 -20.16
C SER A 83 -40.89 -22.11 -20.36
N ALA A 84 -40.94 -23.30 -19.76
CA ALA A 84 -39.87 -24.28 -19.61
C ALA A 84 -39.57 -25.06 -20.88
N SER A 85 -38.40 -25.72 -20.93
CA SER A 85 -38.27 -27.15 -21.25
C SER A 85 -36.83 -27.65 -21.02
N SER A 86 -36.75 -28.57 -20.08
CA SER A 86 -35.77 -29.64 -19.81
C SER A 86 -34.87 -30.14 -20.94
N SER A 87 -33.64 -30.54 -20.59
CA SER A 87 -33.11 -31.91 -20.77
C SER A 87 -31.74 -32.09 -20.10
N ALA A 88 -31.49 -33.32 -19.66
CA ALA A 88 -30.55 -33.72 -18.63
C ALA A 88 -29.11 -34.04 -19.09
N SER A 89 -28.27 -34.24 -18.07
CA SER A 89 -26.93 -34.86 -18.08
C SER A 89 -25.81 -33.97 -18.65
N SER A 90 -24.62 -33.85 -18.05
CA SER A 90 -23.87 -34.81 -17.27
C SER A 90 -22.76 -34.10 -16.48
N SER A 91 -22.46 -34.65 -15.31
CA SER A 91 -21.12 -34.87 -14.75
C SER A 91 -20.16 -33.71 -14.43
N PHE A 92 -19.60 -33.84 -13.22
CA PHE A 92 -18.37 -33.26 -12.64
C PHE A 92 -18.49 -31.91 -11.89
N PRO A 93 -18.19 -31.86 -10.57
CA PRO A 93 -17.90 -30.61 -9.90
C PRO A 93 -16.49 -30.14 -10.29
N SER A 94 -16.38 -29.56 -11.48
CA SER A 94 -15.24 -28.68 -11.75
C SER A 94 -15.45 -27.45 -10.90
N SER A 95 -14.60 -27.28 -9.88
CA SER A 95 -14.47 -26.03 -9.16
C SER A 95 -13.60 -25.09 -9.99
N PRO A 96 -14.14 -24.12 -10.76
CA PRO A 96 -13.35 -22.96 -11.05
C PRO A 96 -13.31 -22.16 -9.75
N SER A 97 -12.18 -22.21 -9.05
CA SER A 97 -11.71 -21.08 -8.27
C SER A 97 -11.44 -19.92 -9.26
N ARG A 98 -12.53 -19.41 -9.85
CA ARG A 98 -12.61 -18.09 -10.44
C ARG A 98 -12.48 -17.19 -9.23
N SER A 99 -11.26 -16.73 -8.97
CA SER A 99 -11.04 -15.60 -8.07
C SER A 99 -11.69 -14.38 -8.70
N ALA A 100 -13.01 -14.31 -8.55
CA ALA A 100 -13.75 -13.09 -8.47
C ALA A 100 -13.19 -12.33 -7.27
N SER A 101 -12.29 -11.40 -7.53
CA SER A 101 -12.09 -10.26 -6.64
C SER A 101 -12.14 -8.96 -7.45
N GLY A 102 -13.18 -8.85 -8.26
CA GLY A 102 -13.80 -7.57 -8.56
C GLY A 102 -14.87 -7.34 -7.50
N ALA A 103 -14.77 -6.23 -6.78
CA ALA A 103 -15.71 -5.71 -5.77
C ALA A 103 -15.61 -6.30 -4.34
N VAL A 104 -14.56 -5.91 -3.62
CA VAL A 104 -14.76 -5.32 -2.29
C VAL A 104 -14.34 -3.86 -2.36
N ARG A 105 -15.29 -2.99 -2.69
CA ARG A 105 -15.16 -1.57 -2.40
C ARG A 105 -15.37 -1.40 -0.90
N GLY A 106 -14.25 -1.18 -0.20
CA GLY A 106 -14.21 -0.49 1.09
C GLY A 106 -14.50 -1.32 2.34
N THR A 107 -13.46 -1.94 2.91
CA THR A 107 -13.23 -2.04 4.37
C THR A 107 -11.87 -2.71 4.56
N GLY A 108 -10.82 -1.91 4.66
CA GLY A 108 -9.46 -2.43 4.81
C GLY A 108 -8.47 -1.38 5.27
N GLY A 109 -8.93 -0.38 6.02
CA GLY A 109 -8.05 0.52 6.76
C GLY A 109 -7.38 -0.21 7.93
N GLY A 110 -6.87 -1.42 7.69
CA GLY A 110 -6.02 -2.11 8.64
C GLY A 110 -4.76 -1.30 8.88
N GLU A 111 -4.14 -1.52 10.04
CA GLU A 111 -2.88 -0.89 10.38
C GLU A 111 -1.86 -1.12 9.24
N MET A 112 -1.49 -0.01 8.59
CA MET A 112 -0.55 -0.01 7.47
C MET A 112 0.87 0.08 8.01
N VAL A 113 1.78 -0.72 7.47
CA VAL A 113 3.20 -0.73 7.84
C VAL A 113 4.04 -0.42 6.61
N ALA A 114 5.18 0.25 6.82
CA ALA A 114 6.20 0.44 5.80
C ALA A 114 7.10 -0.81 5.75
N ALA A 115 6.99 -1.59 4.68
CA ALA A 115 7.79 -2.78 4.45
C ALA A 115 8.88 -2.49 3.40
N PRO A 116 10.18 -2.46 3.78
CA PRO A 116 11.26 -2.46 2.81
C PRO A 116 11.35 -3.85 2.14
N VAL A 117 11.30 -3.88 0.82
CA VAL A 117 11.29 -5.11 0.01
C VAL A 117 12.36 -5.00 -1.07
N ARG A 118 13.16 -6.06 -1.23
CA ARG A 118 14.14 -6.17 -2.33
C ARG A 118 13.49 -6.89 -3.51
N ILE A 119 13.46 -6.21 -4.65
CA ILE A 119 12.92 -6.72 -5.91
C ILE A 119 14.09 -7.13 -6.79
N ALA A 120 14.02 -8.34 -7.36
CA ALA A 120 15.11 -8.91 -8.14
C ALA A 120 15.41 -8.10 -9.42
N ASP A 121 14.39 -7.50 -10.03
CA ASP A 121 14.54 -6.68 -11.22
C ASP A 121 14.64 -5.18 -10.87
N ALA A 122 15.86 -4.66 -10.92
CA ALA A 122 16.14 -3.25 -10.71
C ALA A 122 15.61 -2.35 -11.83
N ALA A 123 15.49 -2.83 -13.07
CA ALA A 123 15.00 -2.04 -14.20
C ALA A 123 13.52 -1.71 -14.01
N THR A 124 12.71 -2.70 -13.61
CA THR A 124 11.30 -2.48 -13.26
C THR A 124 11.15 -1.49 -12.11
N VAL A 125 11.98 -1.59 -11.06
CA VAL A 125 11.93 -0.65 -9.92
C VAL A 125 12.22 0.80 -10.34
N ARG A 126 13.07 1.03 -11.34
CA ARG A 126 13.38 2.39 -11.85
C ARG A 126 12.18 3.07 -12.53
N LEU A 127 11.15 2.31 -12.91
CA LEU A 127 9.92 2.85 -13.47
C LEU A 127 8.95 3.32 -12.38
N LEU A 128 9.09 2.77 -11.16
CA LEU A 128 8.15 3.03 -10.07
C LEU A 128 8.33 4.43 -9.49
N ARG A 129 7.19 5.06 -9.18
CA ARG A 129 7.10 6.34 -8.48
C ARG A 129 6.40 6.14 -7.13
N PRO A 130 6.74 6.95 -6.11
CA PRO A 130 5.95 7.02 -4.90
C PRO A 130 4.50 7.38 -5.21
N GLY A 131 3.57 6.52 -4.81
CA GLY A 131 2.14 6.61 -5.13
C GLY A 131 1.63 5.48 -6.00
N ASP A 132 2.51 4.79 -6.74
CA ASP A 132 2.14 3.67 -7.61
C ASP A 132 1.54 2.52 -6.81
N ARG A 133 0.62 1.80 -7.43
CA ARG A 133 0.08 0.55 -6.91
C ARG A 133 0.75 -0.61 -7.63
N VAL A 134 1.18 -1.59 -6.84
CA VAL A 134 1.86 -2.77 -7.34
C VAL A 134 1.32 -4.03 -6.68
N ASP A 135 1.32 -5.11 -7.43
CA ASP A 135 1.25 -6.45 -6.88
C ASP A 135 2.67 -6.99 -6.75
N VAL A 136 2.95 -7.65 -5.63
CA VAL A 136 4.24 -8.30 -5.37
C VAL A 136 4.09 -9.79 -5.56
N VAL A 137 4.93 -10.35 -6.43
CA VAL A 137 4.95 -11.78 -6.77
C VAL A 137 6.22 -12.39 -6.21
N ALA A 138 6.09 -13.48 -5.46
CA ALA A 138 7.22 -14.32 -5.09
C ALA A 138 7.37 -15.47 -6.08
N SER A 139 8.59 -15.69 -6.55
CA SER A 139 8.97 -16.88 -7.30
C SER A 139 9.85 -17.80 -6.47
N ASP A 140 9.52 -19.09 -6.48
CA ASP A 140 10.20 -20.15 -5.73
C ASP A 140 11.45 -20.72 -6.43
N GLY A 141 11.86 -20.12 -7.55
CA GLY A 141 13.01 -20.56 -8.35
C GLY A 141 12.73 -21.79 -9.23
N ARG A 142 11.56 -22.41 -9.13
CA ARG A 142 11.11 -23.52 -9.98
C ARG A 142 10.19 -23.06 -11.11
N GLY A 143 10.15 -21.75 -11.35
CA GLY A 143 9.27 -21.13 -12.35
C GLY A 143 7.83 -20.92 -11.88
N GLN A 144 7.49 -21.25 -10.63
CA GLN A 144 6.18 -20.92 -10.08
C GLN A 144 6.22 -19.55 -9.40
N GLY A 145 5.17 -18.76 -9.64
CA GLY A 145 4.98 -17.44 -9.06
C GLY A 145 3.66 -17.38 -8.29
N ARG A 146 3.66 -16.77 -7.10
CA ARG A 146 2.44 -16.48 -6.34
C ARG A 146 2.40 -15.02 -5.89
N VAL A 147 1.22 -14.41 -5.93
CA VAL A 147 1.03 -13.06 -5.40
C VAL A 147 1.08 -13.12 -3.87
N VAL A 148 1.97 -12.32 -3.26
CA VAL A 148 2.17 -12.25 -1.80
C VAL A 148 1.44 -11.05 -1.20
N ALA A 149 1.39 -9.96 -1.95
CA ALA A 149 0.69 -8.74 -1.59
C ALA A 149 0.07 -8.13 -2.86
N ALA A 150 -1.24 -7.88 -2.82
CA ALA A 150 -1.96 -7.23 -3.91
C ALA A 150 -2.24 -5.75 -3.59
N GLY A 151 -2.15 -4.87 -4.59
CA GLY A 151 -2.48 -3.46 -4.51
C GLY A 151 -1.64 -2.65 -3.51
N ALA A 152 -0.42 -3.12 -3.22
CA ALA A 152 0.52 -2.47 -2.31
C ALA A 152 0.90 -1.09 -2.86
N ARG A 153 1.01 -0.08 -1.99
CA ARG A 153 1.39 1.28 -2.42
C ARG A 153 2.88 1.50 -2.29
N VAL A 154 3.53 1.99 -3.33
CA VAL A 154 4.93 2.43 -3.28
C VAL A 154 5.01 3.72 -2.45
N SER A 155 5.68 3.68 -1.30
CA SER A 155 5.85 4.83 -0.41
C SER A 155 7.18 5.56 -0.61
N ALA A 156 8.21 4.81 -1.01
CA ALA A 156 9.52 5.31 -1.38
C ALA A 156 10.25 4.30 -2.27
N VAL A 157 11.12 4.80 -3.14
CA VAL A 157 12.10 4.01 -3.90
C VAL A 157 13.48 4.53 -3.50
N PRO A 158 14.17 3.90 -2.54
CA PRO A 158 15.52 4.29 -2.14
C PRO A 158 16.53 4.12 -3.27
N ASP A 159 17.52 5.00 -3.33
CA ASP A 159 18.64 4.88 -4.27
C ASP A 159 19.37 3.55 -4.04
N SER A 160 19.58 2.77 -5.10
CA SER A 160 20.28 1.49 -5.04
C SER A 160 21.79 1.72 -4.90
N GLY A 161 22.27 1.83 -3.66
CA GLY A 161 23.70 1.94 -3.35
C GLY A 161 24.41 0.60 -3.08
N SER A 162 23.74 -0.54 -3.32
CA SER A 162 24.31 -1.87 -3.09
C SER A 162 24.75 -2.54 -4.39
N THR A 163 25.91 -3.20 -4.37
CA THR A 163 26.38 -4.07 -5.47
C THR A 163 25.53 -5.35 -5.60
N GLU A 164 24.73 -5.67 -4.58
CA GLU A 164 23.78 -6.77 -4.59
C GLU A 164 22.72 -6.63 -5.69
N PRO A 165 22.45 -7.68 -6.47
CA PRO A 165 21.45 -7.65 -7.54
C PRO A 165 20.06 -7.29 -7.01
N GLY A 166 19.31 -6.54 -7.81
CA GLY A 166 17.99 -6.02 -7.49
C GLY A 166 17.99 -4.62 -6.85
N ALA A 167 16.79 -4.11 -6.58
CA ALA A 167 16.59 -2.79 -6.01
C ALA A 167 15.61 -2.81 -4.83
N LEU A 168 15.76 -1.86 -3.92
CA LEU A 168 14.88 -1.72 -2.76
C LEU A 168 13.69 -0.83 -3.09
N VAL A 169 12.52 -1.21 -2.56
CA VAL A 169 11.29 -0.42 -2.58
C VAL A 169 10.66 -0.48 -1.20
N VAL A 170 10.11 0.63 -0.72
CA VAL A 170 9.35 0.66 0.54
C VAL A 170 7.87 0.68 0.22
N LEU A 171 7.15 -0.37 0.60
CA LEU A 171 5.73 -0.52 0.34
C LEU A 171 4.92 -0.20 1.59
N SER A 172 3.85 0.57 1.44
CA SER A 172 2.78 0.67 2.42
C SER A 172 1.82 -0.50 2.21
N VAL A 173 1.81 -1.43 3.15
CA VAL A 173 1.02 -2.67 3.09
C VAL A 173 0.29 -2.90 4.41
N PRO A 174 -0.84 -3.64 4.41
CA PRO A 174 -1.44 -4.12 5.65
C PRO A 174 -0.44 -4.96 6.46
N ARG A 175 -0.44 -4.84 7.79
CA ARG A 175 0.43 -5.60 8.69
C ARG A 175 0.57 -7.10 8.37
N PRO A 176 -0.50 -7.89 8.09
CA PRO A 176 -0.35 -9.29 7.72
C PRO A 176 0.36 -9.50 6.37
N ALA A 177 0.20 -8.60 5.41
CA ALA A 177 0.91 -8.66 4.14
C ALA A 177 2.40 -8.33 4.31
N GLY A 178 2.74 -7.41 5.22
CA GLY A 178 4.13 -7.12 5.59
C GLY A 178 4.87 -8.35 6.14
N ALA A 179 4.24 -9.11 7.02
CA ALA A 179 4.81 -10.37 7.53
C ALA A 179 5.04 -11.40 6.42
N ARG A 180 4.09 -11.54 5.49
CA ARG A 180 4.23 -12.45 4.33
C ARG A 180 5.37 -12.03 3.40
N LEU A 181 5.52 -10.73 3.15
CA LEU A 181 6.62 -10.19 2.34
C LEU A 181 7.98 -10.44 2.99
N ALA A 182 8.09 -10.26 4.31
CA ALA A 182 9.32 -10.55 5.05
C ALA A 182 9.73 -12.03 4.93
N GLY A 183 8.79 -12.95 5.14
CA GLY A 183 9.07 -14.39 4.99
C GLY A 183 9.40 -14.80 3.54
N ALA A 184 8.68 -14.24 2.57
CA ALA A 184 8.93 -14.51 1.16
C ALA A 184 10.28 -13.93 0.70
N GLY A 185 10.69 -12.75 1.18
CA GLY A 185 11.96 -12.14 0.81
C GLY A 185 13.20 -12.92 1.29
N ILE A 186 13.05 -13.79 2.29
CA ILE A 186 14.12 -14.67 2.80
C ILE A 186 14.25 -15.94 1.95
N THR A 187 13.13 -16.43 1.40
CA THR A 187 13.04 -17.77 0.80
C THR A 187 12.77 -17.77 -0.69
N SER A 188 12.46 -16.61 -1.29
CA SER A 188 11.98 -16.49 -2.66
C SER A 188 12.49 -15.19 -3.30
N ARG A 189 12.59 -15.19 -4.63
CA ARG A 189 12.86 -13.95 -5.38
C ARG A 189 11.56 -13.19 -5.59
N LEU A 190 11.59 -11.88 -5.35
CA LEU A 190 10.41 -11.04 -5.48
C LEU A 190 10.45 -10.23 -6.77
N ALA A 191 9.31 -10.17 -7.45
CA ALA A 191 9.02 -9.34 -8.61
C ALA A 191 7.80 -8.44 -8.32
N VAL A 192 7.61 -7.41 -9.14
CA VAL A 192 6.47 -6.50 -9.02
C VAL A 192 5.78 -6.32 -10.36
N THR A 193 4.47 -6.16 -10.33
CA THR A 193 3.63 -5.81 -11.48
C THR A 193 2.83 -4.55 -11.15
N LEU A 194 2.69 -3.64 -12.11
CA LEU A 194 1.90 -2.42 -11.96
C LEU A 194 0.41 -2.73 -12.14
N CYS A 195 -0.44 -2.12 -11.31
CA CYS A 195 -1.90 -2.26 -11.35
C CYS A 195 -2.59 -1.03 -11.96
#